data_AF-A0A8T2NG67-F1
#
_entry.id   AF-A0A8T2NG67-F1
#
_cell.length_a   1.000
_cell.length_b   1.000
_cell.length_c   1.000
_cell.angle_alpha   90.00
_cell.angle_beta   90.00
_cell.angle_gamma   90.00
#
_symmetry.space_group_name_H-M   'P 1'
#
loop_
_entity.id
_entity.type
_entity.pdbx_description
1 polymer ?
#
loop_
_entity_poly.entity_id
_entity_poly.type
_entity_poly.pdbx_seq_one_letter_code
_entity_poly.pdbx_strand_id
1 'polypeptide(L)'
;MKNLDSRQCRETHKIAVFYVAEGQEDKHSILSNTRGSQAYEDFVSGLGWEVWGLLYSLFQYKHSPCTAFVNLTSHCGFMGGLQRNRSTGLTTPYFATSTVEVMFHVSTRMPPDSDDSLTKK
;
A
#
# COMPACT_ATOMS: atom_id res chain seq x y z
N MET A 1 -31.44 -6.79 -19.93
CA MET A 1 -30.07 -6.94 -19.39
C MET A 1 -29.42 -5.57 -19.29
N LYS A 2 -29.55 -4.88 -18.15
CA LYS A 2 -28.96 -3.53 -17.92
C LYS A 2 -27.84 -3.53 -16.87
N ASN A 3 -27.45 -4.70 -16.38
CA ASN A 3 -26.64 -4.86 -15.16
C ASN A 3 -25.35 -5.68 -15.37
N LEU A 4 -24.95 -5.92 -16.63
CA LEU A 4 -23.71 -6.63 -16.95
C LEU A 4 -22.54 -5.65 -17.24
N ASP A 5 -22.82 -4.47 -17.79
CA ASP A 5 -21.81 -3.43 -18.08
C ASP A 5 -21.30 -2.68 -16.84
N SER A 6 -21.93 -2.86 -15.67
CA SER A 6 -21.51 -2.21 -14.43
C SER A 6 -20.46 -3.00 -13.64
N ARG A 7 -20.15 -4.25 -14.04
CA ARG A 7 -19.15 -5.07 -13.35
C ARG A 7 -17.76 -4.61 -13.79
N GLN A 8 -16.96 -4.17 -12.82
CA GLN A 8 -15.53 -3.91 -13.05
C GLN A 8 -14.89 -5.16 -13.65
N CYS A 9 -14.17 -4.98 -14.76
CA CYS A 9 -13.55 -6.06 -15.54
C CYS A 9 -12.47 -6.81 -14.74
N ARG A 10 -11.97 -6.22 -13.64
CA ARG A 10 -10.93 -6.79 -12.78
C ARG A 10 -11.48 -7.14 -11.40
N GLU A 11 -11.06 -8.27 -10.88
CA GLU A 11 -11.22 -8.64 -9.48
C GLU A 11 -10.38 -7.70 -8.60
N THR A 12 -10.91 -7.28 -7.46
CA THR A 12 -10.26 -6.28 -6.60
C THR A 12 -10.04 -6.82 -5.19
N HIS A 13 -8.83 -6.64 -4.64
CA HIS A 13 -8.47 -7.04 -3.29
C HIS A 13 -7.84 -5.90 -2.50
N LYS A 14 -8.15 -5.84 -1.21
CA LYS A 14 -7.47 -4.98 -0.24
C LYS A 14 -6.74 -5.87 0.77
N ILE A 15 -5.45 -5.64 0.96
CA ILE A 15 -4.61 -6.45 1.84
C ILE A 15 -3.94 -5.54 2.86
N ALA A 16 -4.11 -5.83 4.15
CA ALA A 16 -3.46 -5.11 5.22
C ALA A 16 -2.08 -5.71 5.53
N VAL A 17 -1.10 -4.84 5.75
CA VAL A 17 0.29 -5.21 6.08
C VAL A 17 0.69 -4.45 7.33
N PHE A 18 0.95 -5.20 8.41
CA PHE A 18 1.36 -4.66 9.71
C PHE A 18 2.80 -5.03 10.02
N TYR A 19 3.51 -4.13 10.68
CA TYR A 19 4.79 -4.43 11.31
C TYR A 19 4.59 -4.57 12.81
N VAL A 20 5.03 -5.68 13.39
CA VAL A 20 5.02 -5.93 14.83
C VAL A 20 6.47 -6.01 15.28
N ALA A 21 6.91 -5.02 16.06
CA ALA A 21 8.25 -4.99 16.62
C ALA A 21 8.38 -5.97 17.80
N GLU A 22 9.62 -6.30 18.17
CA GLU A 22 9.90 -7.13 19.34
C GLU A 22 9.26 -6.52 20.60
N GLY A 23 8.51 -7.34 21.33
CA GLY A 23 7.82 -6.94 22.56
C GLY A 23 6.52 -6.16 22.37
N GLN A 24 6.06 -5.90 21.14
CA GLN A 24 4.75 -5.30 20.89
C GLN A 24 3.64 -6.35 20.94
N GLU A 25 2.64 -6.12 21.80
CA GLU A 25 1.48 -7.02 21.96
C GLU A 25 0.15 -6.30 21.79
N ASP A 26 0.11 -4.98 21.98
CA ASP A 26 -1.11 -4.19 21.89
C ASP A 26 -1.31 -3.56 20.51
N LYS A 27 -2.58 -3.42 20.11
CA LYS A 27 -2.95 -2.85 18.80
C LYS A 27 -2.40 -1.43 18.61
N HIS A 28 -2.38 -0.61 19.66
CA HIS A 28 -2.02 0.80 19.52
C HIS A 28 -0.52 0.96 19.24
N SER A 29 0.34 0.23 19.94
CA SER A 29 1.78 0.21 19.66
C SER A 29 2.10 -0.32 18.26
N ILE A 30 1.41 -1.37 17.80
CA ILE A 30 1.59 -1.93 16.45
C ILE A 30 1.19 -0.92 15.36
N LEU A 31 0.05 -0.24 15.52
CA LEU A 31 -0.48 0.70 14.52
C LEU A 31 0.21 2.07 14.53
N SER A 32 0.93 2.41 15.60
CA SER A 32 1.70 3.66 15.71
C SER A 32 3.10 3.56 15.12
N ASN A 33 3.56 2.37 14.71
CA ASN A 33 4.82 2.19 14.02
C ASN A 33 4.86 3.04 12.74
N THR A 34 5.86 3.90 12.61
CA THR A 34 6.08 4.74 11.41
C THR A 34 7.12 4.15 10.45
N ARG A 35 7.76 3.04 10.84
CA ARG A 35 8.76 2.31 10.06
C ARG A 35 8.91 0.89 10.60
N GLY A 36 9.28 -0.06 9.74
CA GLY A 36 9.66 -1.41 10.17
C GLY A 36 11.17 -1.68 10.17
N SER A 37 11.53 -2.96 10.33
CA SER A 37 12.90 -3.43 10.15
C SER A 37 13.34 -3.35 8.68
N GLN A 38 14.65 -3.47 8.41
CA GLN A 38 15.15 -3.49 7.03
C GLN A 38 14.48 -4.58 6.19
N ALA A 39 14.37 -5.80 6.72
CA ALA A 39 13.72 -6.92 6.03
C ALA A 39 12.23 -6.64 5.76
N TYR A 40 11.54 -5.94 6.66
CA TYR A 40 10.16 -5.52 6.44
C TYR A 40 10.06 -4.50 5.31
N GLU A 41 10.92 -3.49 5.29
CA GLU A 41 10.92 -2.49 4.21
C GLU A 41 11.29 -3.13 2.86
N ASP A 42 12.23 -4.08 2.84
CA ASP A 42 12.58 -4.85 1.64
C ASP A 42 11.37 -5.68 1.16
N PHE A 43 10.65 -6.35 2.07
CA PHE A 43 9.42 -7.06 1.75
C PHE A 43 8.34 -6.14 1.17
N VAL A 44 8.04 -5.02 1.84
CA VAL A 44 7.06 -4.03 1.36
C VAL A 44 7.46 -3.46 0.01
N SER A 45 8.77 -3.30 -0.23
CA SER A 45 9.30 -2.84 -1.51
C SER A 45 9.01 -3.80 -2.67
N GLY A 46 8.84 -5.09 -2.38
CA GLY A 46 8.51 -6.13 -3.36
C GLY A 46 7.01 -6.41 -3.56
N LEU A 47 6.10 -5.76 -2.81
CA LEU A 47 4.65 -5.98 -2.94
C LEU A 47 4.03 -5.32 -4.17
N GLY A 48 4.61 -4.21 -4.63
CA GLY A 48 4.10 -3.43 -5.75
C GLY A 48 4.73 -3.83 -7.09
N TRP A 49 4.24 -3.24 -8.18
CA TRP A 49 4.82 -3.49 -9.49
C TRP A 49 6.28 -3.06 -9.58
N GLU A 50 7.12 -3.86 -10.21
CA GLU A 50 8.42 -3.42 -10.68
C GLU A 50 8.24 -2.77 -12.07
N VAL A 51 7.50 -1.65 -12.18
CA VAL A 51 7.12 -1.10 -13.51
C VAL A 51 8.36 -0.75 -14.37
N TRP A 52 9.55 -0.61 -13.77
CA TRP A 52 10.78 -0.22 -14.48
C TRP A 52 12.01 -1.11 -14.19
N GLY A 53 11.84 -2.34 -13.68
CA GLY A 53 12.96 -3.25 -13.39
C GLY A 53 13.74 -3.73 -14.62
N LEU A 54 13.09 -3.82 -15.78
CA LEU A 54 13.73 -4.30 -17.01
C LEU A 54 14.41 -3.20 -17.85
N LEU A 55 14.11 -1.92 -17.59
CA LEU A 55 14.83 -0.79 -18.22
C LEU A 55 15.96 -0.24 -17.31
N TYR A 56 15.87 -0.43 -15.99
CA TYR A 56 16.93 0.00 -15.05
C TYR A 56 18.12 -0.96 -14.97
N SER A 57 17.98 -2.23 -15.37
CA SER A 57 19.11 -3.18 -15.39
C SER A 57 20.25 -2.74 -16.33
N LEU A 58 19.99 -1.79 -17.26
CA LEU A 58 20.99 -1.19 -18.12
C LEU A 58 21.74 0.00 -17.48
N PHE A 59 21.25 0.55 -16.37
CA PHE A 59 21.97 1.54 -15.57
C PHE A 59 22.47 0.87 -14.29
N GLN A 60 23.60 0.16 -14.38
CA GLN A 60 24.43 -0.13 -13.21
C GLN A 60 24.79 1.20 -12.54
N TYR A 61 24.22 1.49 -11.37
CA TYR A 61 24.87 2.09 -10.20
C TYR A 61 23.80 2.53 -9.20
N LYS A 62 23.98 2.09 -7.95
CA LYS A 62 23.19 2.32 -6.71
C LYS A 62 22.01 1.39 -6.43
N HIS A 63 22.31 0.46 -5.52
CA HIS A 63 21.39 -0.11 -4.54
C HIS A 63 20.43 0.94 -3.97
N SER A 64 19.19 0.89 -4.41
CA SER A 64 18.02 1.29 -3.62
C SER A 64 16.80 0.67 -4.30
N PRO A 65 16.04 -0.23 -3.65
CA PRO A 65 14.82 -0.77 -4.25
C PRO A 65 13.82 0.38 -4.42
N CYS A 66 13.69 0.87 -5.65
CA CYS A 66 12.65 1.81 -6.04
C CYS A 66 11.33 1.04 -6.12
N THR A 67 10.65 0.92 -4.98
CA THR A 67 9.29 0.36 -4.91
C THR A 67 8.35 1.17 -5.81
N ALA A 68 7.50 0.54 -6.62
CA ALA A 68 6.37 1.27 -7.21
C ALA A 68 5.28 1.47 -6.15
N PHE A 69 5.44 2.56 -5.40
CA PHE A 69 4.32 3.15 -4.70
C PHE A 69 3.51 3.99 -5.68
N VAL A 70 2.19 3.83 -5.69
CA VAL A 70 1.32 4.73 -6.44
C VAL A 70 1.02 5.96 -5.59
N ASN A 71 1.00 7.14 -6.21
CA ASN A 71 0.52 8.36 -5.55
C ASN A 71 -1.01 8.32 -5.46
N LEU A 72 -1.55 8.31 -4.25
CA LEU A 72 -3.00 8.18 -4.03
C LEU A 72 -3.80 9.35 -4.61
N THR A 73 -3.20 10.53 -4.73
CA THR A 73 -3.86 11.72 -5.28
C THR A 73 -4.20 11.52 -6.75
N SER A 74 -3.26 10.96 -7.54
CA SER A 74 -3.35 10.82 -9.00
C SER A 74 -3.62 9.39 -9.48
N HIS A 75 -3.71 8.40 -8.58
CA HIS A 75 -3.93 7.00 -8.95
C HIS A 75 -5.27 6.79 -9.66
N CYS A 76 -5.29 6.13 -10.81
CA CYS A 76 -6.52 5.92 -11.60
C CYS A 76 -7.14 4.51 -11.42
N GLY A 77 -6.49 3.62 -10.67
CA GLY A 77 -6.95 2.25 -10.44
C GLY A 77 -7.83 2.11 -9.20
N PHE A 78 -8.02 0.86 -8.78
CA PHE A 78 -8.78 0.51 -7.59
C PHE A 78 -8.23 1.15 -6.31
N MET A 79 -8.98 2.05 -5.68
CA MET A 79 -8.51 2.80 -4.50
C MET A 79 -8.52 2.02 -3.18
N GLY A 80 -9.18 0.86 -3.11
CA GLY A 80 -9.19 0.03 -1.89
C GLY A 80 -9.69 0.72 -0.62
N GLY A 81 -10.48 1.79 -0.73
CA GLY A 81 -10.95 2.61 0.40
C GLY A 81 -9.98 3.71 0.88
N LEU A 82 -8.80 3.82 0.27
CA LEU A 82 -7.85 4.90 0.53
C LEU A 82 -8.33 6.22 -0.09
N GLN A 83 -7.96 7.33 0.54
CA GLN A 83 -8.45 8.67 0.21
C GLN A 83 -7.43 9.47 -0.59
N ARG A 84 -7.90 10.21 -1.60
CA ARG A 84 -7.05 11.11 -2.42
C ARG A 84 -6.61 12.36 -1.66
N ASN A 85 -7.25 12.67 -0.54
CA ASN A 85 -7.00 13.86 0.28
C ASN A 85 -5.81 13.69 1.26
N ARG A 86 -5.04 12.61 1.13
CA ARG A 86 -3.85 12.28 1.96
C ARG A 86 -4.15 11.85 3.40
N SER A 87 -5.43 11.76 3.80
CA SER A 87 -5.81 11.29 5.15
C SER A 87 -5.42 9.84 5.43
N THR A 88 -5.24 9.02 4.39
CA THR A 88 -4.83 7.61 4.49
C THR A 88 -3.42 7.37 3.94
N GLY A 89 -2.58 8.40 3.97
CA GLY A 89 -1.20 8.37 3.47
C GLY A 89 -1.06 9.03 2.09
N LEU A 90 0.19 9.21 1.66
CA LEU A 90 0.51 9.84 0.38
C LEU A 90 0.62 8.81 -0.75
N THR A 91 1.21 7.67 -0.45
CA THR A 91 1.55 6.64 -1.42
C THR A 91 1.40 5.25 -0.80
N THR A 92 1.15 4.24 -1.62
CA THR A 92 1.03 2.87 -1.14
C THR A 92 1.43 1.85 -2.22
N PRO A 93 1.87 0.62 -1.87
CA PRO A 93 2.09 -0.42 -2.86
C PRO A 93 0.79 -0.76 -3.57
N TYR A 94 0.92 -0.99 -4.87
CA TYR A 94 -0.19 -1.38 -5.72
C TYR A 94 0.26 -2.43 -6.71
N PHE A 95 -0.58 -3.45 -6.88
CA PHE A 95 -0.38 -4.50 -7.87
C PHE A 95 -1.62 -4.62 -8.74
N ALA A 96 -1.44 -4.67 -10.05
CA ALA A 96 -2.50 -5.00 -10.98
C ALA A 96 -2.08 -6.13 -11.93
N THR A 97 -3.01 -6.66 -12.69
CA THR A 97 -2.81 -7.43 -13.93
C THR A 97 -3.97 -7.08 -14.86
N SER A 98 -4.12 -7.79 -15.98
CA SER A 98 -5.31 -7.66 -16.82
C SER A 98 -6.60 -8.04 -16.10
N THR A 99 -6.53 -8.89 -15.07
CA THR A 99 -7.69 -9.49 -14.40
C THR A 99 -7.82 -9.13 -12.91
N VAL A 100 -6.78 -8.63 -12.26
CA VAL A 100 -6.75 -8.40 -10.82
C VAL A 100 -6.20 -7.02 -10.49
N GLU A 101 -6.69 -6.39 -9.43
CA GLU A 101 -6.11 -5.21 -8.79
C GLU A 101 -6.02 -5.43 -7.27
N VAL A 102 -4.89 -5.08 -6.68
CA VAL A 102 -4.60 -5.23 -5.25
C VAL A 102 -4.06 -3.91 -4.71
N MET A 103 -4.78 -3.37 -3.73
CA MET A 103 -4.37 -2.20 -2.99
C MET A 103 -3.87 -2.62 -1.60
N PHE A 104 -2.61 -2.36 -1.31
CA PHE A 104 -2.02 -2.68 0.00
C PHE A 104 -2.27 -1.54 1.00
N HIS A 105 -2.57 -1.91 2.23
CA HIS A 105 -2.76 -1.02 3.37
C HIS A 105 -1.58 -1.24 4.31
N VAL A 106 -0.49 -0.51 4.09
CA VAL A 106 0.75 -0.63 4.86
C VAL A 106 0.67 0.31 6.06
N SER A 107 0.52 -0.24 7.27
CA SER A 107 0.25 0.58 8.47
C SER A 107 1.33 1.62 8.73
N THR A 108 2.61 1.29 8.47
CA THR A 108 3.74 2.21 8.67
C THR A 108 3.77 3.40 7.72
N ARG A 109 2.92 3.40 6.69
CA ARG A 109 2.80 4.47 5.68
C ARG A 109 1.48 5.22 5.78
N MET A 110 0.63 4.86 6.74
CA MET A 110 -0.56 5.61 7.08
C MET A 110 -0.22 6.65 8.14
N PRO A 111 -0.86 7.83 8.12
CA PRO A 111 -0.76 8.77 9.21
C PRO A 111 -1.22 8.09 10.50
N PRO A 112 -0.55 8.29 11.63
CA PRO A 112 -1.06 7.82 12.91
C PRO A 112 -2.45 8.43 13.12
N ASP A 113 -3.37 7.63 13.62
CA ASP A 113 -4.68 8.12 14.03
C ASP A 113 -4.45 9.25 15.04
N SER A 114 -4.99 10.44 14.74
CA SER A 114 -5.27 11.41 15.81
C SER A 114 -6.22 10.73 16.79
N ASP A 115 -5.99 10.87 18.10
CA ASP A 115 -6.74 10.23 19.20
C ASP A 115 -8.28 10.22 19.05
N ASP A 116 -8.84 11.11 18.22
CA ASP A 116 -10.26 11.21 17.90
C ASP A 116 -10.88 9.98 17.19
N SER A 117 -10.10 9.06 16.59
CA SER A 117 -10.66 7.91 15.84
C SER A 117 -11.16 6.76 16.73
N LEU A 118 -10.76 6.71 18.01
CA LEU A 118 -11.08 5.62 18.95
C LEU A 118 -12.48 5.73 19.59
N THR A 119 -13.26 6.77 19.22
CA THR A 119 -14.63 6.98 19.72
C THR A 119 -15.70 6.70 18.66
N LYS A 120 -15.71 5.52 18.06
CA LYS A 120 -16.93 4.99 17.42
C LYS A 120 -17.28 3.63 18.02
N LYS A 121 -18.17 3.69 19.03
CA LYS A 121 -18.97 2.58 19.54
C LYS A 121 -19.98 2.10 18.50
#